data_AF-A0A6N7IJB6-F1
#
_entry.id   AF-A0A6N7IJB6-F1
#
_cell.length_a   1.000
_cell.length_b   1.000
_cell.length_c   1.000
_cell.angle_alpha   90.00
_cell.angle_beta   90.00
_cell.angle_gamma   90.00
#
_symmetry.space_group_name_H-M   'P 1'
#
loop_
_entity.id
_entity.type
_entity.pdbx_description
1 polymer ?
#
loop_
_entity_poly.entity_id
_entity_poly.type
_entity_poly.pdbx_seq_one_letter_code
_entity_poly.pdbx_strand_id
1 'polypeptide(L)'
;MWLVADEPEHLQFAVAVDMAQRLVAPGDTLDTDRRQYVQRLTRLRLHQQVFRARVLQAYARTCAMCRLRVVDLVDAAHILPDGHPRGAPVVPNGLALCKIHHAAFDRHILGIRPDFVIQVRRDILRETDGPMLRHGLQEMVGVRVLLPSSPRAHPDRERLRERYEMFCRASPPPDEASRPA
;
A
#
# COMPACT_ATOMS: atom_id res chain seq x y z
N MET A 1 21.97 2.46 3.60
CA MET A 1 22.92 1.43 3.17
C MET A 1 24.27 1.77 3.79
N TRP A 2 24.82 0.87 4.59
CA TRP A 2 26.05 1.05 5.36
C TRP A 2 26.92 -0.20 5.22
N LEU A 3 28.23 -0.02 5.10
CA LEU A 3 29.19 -1.10 5.31
C LEU A 3 29.24 -1.41 6.80
N VAL A 4 29.00 -2.67 7.17
CA VAL A 4 28.97 -3.15 8.57
C VAL A 4 30.20 -3.97 8.91
N ALA A 5 30.85 -4.55 7.91
CA ALA A 5 32.10 -5.26 8.05
C ALA A 5 32.85 -5.27 6.73
N ASP A 6 34.16 -5.33 6.82
CA ASP A 6 35.07 -5.52 5.70
C ASP A 6 35.98 -6.70 6.10
N GLU A 7 36.06 -7.71 5.23
CA GLU A 7 36.89 -8.91 5.38
C GLU A 7 37.90 -8.95 4.22
N PRO A 8 39.00 -8.18 4.31
CA PRO A 8 39.95 -7.99 3.22
C PRO A 8 40.61 -9.31 2.78
N GLU A 9 40.82 -10.20 3.74
CA GLU A 9 41.41 -11.53 3.57
C GLU A 9 40.53 -12.48 2.74
N HIS A 10 39.21 -12.25 2.69
CA HIS A 10 38.27 -12.98 1.85
C HIS A 10 37.73 -12.16 0.66
N LEU A 11 38.20 -10.91 0.49
CA LEU A 11 37.71 -9.95 -0.50
C LEU A 11 36.19 -9.74 -0.44
N GLN A 12 35.63 -9.72 0.77
CA GLN A 12 34.18 -9.59 1.00
C GLN A 12 33.88 -8.47 1.98
N PHE A 13 32.71 -7.88 1.84
CA PHE A 13 32.23 -6.86 2.76
C PHE A 13 30.76 -7.09 3.08
N ALA A 14 30.38 -6.91 4.34
CA ALA A 14 29.00 -7.00 4.78
C ALA A 14 28.33 -5.63 4.63
N VAL A 15 27.15 -5.61 4.02
CA VAL A 15 26.35 -4.39 3.87
C VAL A 15 25.04 -4.51 4.62
N ALA A 16 24.77 -3.56 5.51
CA ALA A 16 23.47 -3.33 6.12
C ALA A 16 22.65 -2.44 5.20
N VAL A 17 21.57 -3.00 4.68
CA VAL A 17 20.58 -2.28 3.88
C VAL A 17 19.62 -1.50 4.80
N ASP A 18 19.54 -1.86 6.09
CA ASP A 18 18.65 -1.24 7.08
C ASP A 18 19.24 -1.20 8.52
N MET A 19 18.72 -0.33 9.38
CA MET A 19 19.18 -0.16 10.78
C MET A 19 18.98 -1.41 11.64
N ALA A 20 17.95 -2.23 11.39
CA ALA A 20 17.78 -3.48 12.14
C ALA A 20 18.90 -4.51 11.86
N GLN A 21 19.58 -4.37 10.73
CA GLN A 21 20.73 -5.21 10.35
C GLN A 21 22.05 -4.72 10.96
N ARG A 22 22.08 -3.50 11.54
CA ARG A 22 23.26 -3.02 12.29
C ARG A 22 23.45 -3.72 13.63
N LEU A 23 22.39 -4.28 14.20
CA LEU A 23 22.42 -4.97 15.50
C LEU A 23 23.00 -6.39 15.41
N VAL A 24 23.52 -6.79 14.25
CA VAL A 24 24.13 -8.10 14.03
C VAL A 24 25.59 -7.86 13.65
N ALA A 25 26.49 -7.99 14.62
CA ALA A 25 27.91 -7.96 14.35
C ALA A 25 28.36 -9.28 13.69
N PRO A 26 29.35 -9.28 12.78
CA PRO A 26 30.01 -10.51 12.37
C PRO A 26 30.61 -11.18 13.61
N GLY A 27 30.19 -12.41 13.92
CA GLY A 27 30.61 -13.16 15.10
C GLY A 27 29.61 -13.19 16.26
N ASP A 28 28.50 -12.45 16.21
CA ASP A 28 27.42 -12.65 17.18
C ASP A 28 26.78 -14.03 16.97
N THR A 29 26.87 -14.90 17.98
CA THR A 29 26.07 -16.12 18.05
C THR A 29 24.62 -15.75 18.33
N LEU A 30 23.94 -15.22 17.32
CA LEU A 30 22.49 -15.12 17.33
C LEU A 30 21.94 -16.54 17.53
N ASP A 31 21.08 -16.71 18.51
CA ASP A 31 20.25 -17.91 18.64
C ASP A 31 19.54 -18.19 17.31
N THR A 32 19.33 -19.46 16.97
CA THR A 32 18.80 -19.91 15.67
C THR A 32 17.45 -19.24 15.38
N ASP A 33 16.61 -19.12 16.41
CA ASP A 33 15.30 -18.46 16.33
C ASP A 33 15.43 -16.98 16.02
N ARG A 34 16.43 -16.31 16.62
CA ARG A 34 16.72 -14.89 16.38
C ARG A 34 17.25 -14.65 14.97
N ARG A 35 18.08 -15.55 14.42
CA ARG A 35 18.53 -15.47 13.01
C ARG A 35 17.37 -15.61 12.04
N GLN A 36 16.53 -16.62 12.22
CA GLN A 36 15.37 -16.84 11.35
C GLN A 36 14.40 -15.66 11.40
N TYR A 37 14.19 -15.09 12.59
CA TYR A 37 13.38 -13.88 12.77
C TYR A 37 13.95 -12.67 12.02
N VAL A 38 15.25 -12.36 12.19
CA VAL A 38 15.92 -11.24 11.50
C VAL A 38 15.91 -11.43 9.98
N GLN A 39 16.15 -12.65 9.49
CA GLN A 39 16.06 -12.98 8.07
C GLN A 39 14.64 -12.78 7.52
N ARG A 40 13.61 -13.22 8.27
CA ARG A 40 12.21 -13.01 7.90
C ARG A 40 11.86 -11.52 7.82
N LEU A 41 12.21 -10.74 8.84
CA LEU A 41 11.98 -9.29 8.85
C LEU A 41 12.70 -8.57 7.70
N THR A 42 13.96 -8.92 7.47
CA THR A 42 14.76 -8.39 6.34
C THR A 42 14.07 -8.68 5.02
N ARG A 43 13.69 -9.94 4.80
CA ARG A 43 13.05 -10.38 3.56
C ARG A 43 11.73 -9.65 3.34
N LEU A 44 10.89 -9.54 4.37
CA LEU A 44 9.62 -8.80 4.29
C LEU A 44 9.82 -7.33 3.90
N ARG A 45 10.77 -6.63 4.55
CA ARG A 45 11.07 -5.21 4.25
C ARG A 45 11.56 -5.01 2.82
N LEU A 46 12.48 -5.87 2.36
CA LEU A 46 12.97 -5.83 0.98
C LEU A 46 11.84 -6.06 -0.03
N HIS A 47 10.96 -7.04 0.22
CA HIS A 47 9.80 -7.29 -0.65
C HIS A 47 8.85 -6.08 -0.71
N GLN A 48 8.57 -5.43 0.43
CA GLN A 48 7.74 -4.24 0.46
C GLN A 48 8.37 -3.05 -0.27
N GLN A 49 9.69 -2.84 -0.14
CA GLN A 49 10.40 -1.79 -0.87
C GLN A 49 10.41 -2.03 -2.39
N VAL A 50 10.67 -3.27 -2.81
CA VAL A 50 10.65 -3.66 -4.23
C VAL A 50 9.24 -3.55 -4.80
N PHE A 51 8.22 -4.01 -4.08
CA PHE A 51 6.82 -3.85 -4.45
C PHE A 51 6.46 -2.39 -4.64
N ARG A 52 6.81 -1.55 -3.66
CA ARG A 52 6.58 -0.11 -3.71
C ARG A 52 7.20 0.51 -4.96
N ALA A 53 8.47 0.23 -5.22
CA ALA A 53 9.17 0.77 -6.38
C ALA A 53 8.49 0.37 -7.70
N ARG A 54 8.10 -0.91 -7.84
CA ARG A 54 7.43 -1.44 -9.04
C ARG A 54 6.05 -0.80 -9.26
N VAL A 55 5.25 -0.66 -8.20
CA VAL A 55 3.93 -0.02 -8.30
C VAL A 55 4.08 1.46 -8.67
N LEU A 56 4.94 2.22 -7.97
CA LEU A 56 5.14 3.63 -8.31
C LEU A 56 5.64 3.81 -9.73
N GLN A 57 6.53 2.94 -10.22
CA GLN A 57 6.98 2.98 -11.60
C GLN A 57 5.82 2.75 -12.59
N ALA A 58 4.97 1.76 -12.33
CA ALA A 58 3.82 1.43 -13.22
C ALA A 58 2.82 2.59 -13.34
N TYR A 59 2.63 3.37 -12.27
CA TYR A 59 1.73 4.53 -12.23
C TYR A 59 2.43 5.87 -12.51
N ALA A 60 3.66 5.86 -13.04
CA ALA A 60 4.45 7.08 -13.28
C ALA A 60 4.52 8.01 -12.04
N ARG A 61 4.68 7.41 -10.86
CA ARG A 61 4.77 8.06 -9.55
C ARG A 61 3.60 9.00 -9.23
N THR A 62 2.42 8.68 -9.77
CA THR A 62 1.21 9.50 -9.68
C THR A 62 0.14 8.75 -8.88
N CYS A 63 -0.54 9.44 -7.96
CA CYS A 63 -1.69 8.89 -7.27
C CYS A 63 -2.79 8.50 -8.27
N ALA A 64 -3.26 7.26 -8.18
CA ALA A 64 -4.26 6.70 -9.09
C ALA A 64 -5.63 7.37 -8.93
N MET A 65 -5.92 8.02 -7.80
CA MET A 65 -7.20 8.69 -7.54
C MET A 65 -7.14 10.19 -7.89
N CYS A 66 -6.34 10.97 -7.16
CA CYS A 66 -6.29 12.42 -7.33
C CYS A 66 -5.20 12.96 -8.26
N ARG A 67 -4.39 12.09 -8.86
CA ARG A 67 -3.29 12.47 -9.78
C ARG A 67 -2.18 13.32 -9.15
N LEU A 68 -2.09 13.40 -7.82
CA LEU A 68 -0.95 14.00 -7.11
C LEU A 68 0.36 13.33 -7.53
N ARG A 69 1.39 14.13 -7.84
CA ARG A 69 2.71 13.65 -8.32
C ARG A 69 3.87 13.95 -7.37
N VAL A 70 3.57 14.46 -6.17
CA VAL A 70 4.57 14.66 -5.12
C VAL A 70 4.92 13.28 -4.55
N VAL A 71 6.01 12.69 -5.04
CA VAL A 71 6.37 11.28 -4.82
C VAL A 71 6.48 10.91 -3.34
N ASP A 72 6.96 11.83 -2.50
CA ASP A 72 7.08 11.63 -1.04
C ASP A 72 5.72 11.44 -0.35
N LEU A 73 4.65 11.92 -0.98
CA LEU A 73 3.27 11.76 -0.52
C LEU A 73 2.56 10.56 -1.17
N VAL A 74 3.21 9.81 -2.06
CA VAL A 74 2.62 8.67 -2.78
C VAL A 74 3.18 7.36 -2.26
N ASP A 75 2.30 6.46 -1.83
CA ASP A 75 2.57 5.08 -1.39
C ASP A 75 2.14 4.03 -2.42
N ALA A 76 2.53 2.77 -2.19
CA ALA A 76 1.97 1.62 -2.86
C ALA A 76 1.01 0.90 -1.92
N ALA A 77 -0.27 0.97 -2.23
CA ALA A 77 -1.33 0.29 -1.50
C ALA A 77 -1.59 -1.08 -2.12
N HIS A 78 -1.83 -2.08 -1.27
CA HIS A 78 -2.31 -3.37 -1.73
C HIS A 78 -3.81 -3.30 -2.02
N ILE A 79 -4.28 -3.97 -3.08
CA ILE A 79 -5.72 -4.16 -3.32
C ILE A 79 -6.24 -5.18 -2.30
N LEU A 80 -5.66 -6.38 -2.29
CA LEU A 80 -5.86 -7.36 -1.23
C LEU A 80 -4.66 -7.33 -0.28
N PRO A 81 -4.88 -7.15 1.04
CA PRO A 81 -3.81 -6.99 2.03
C PRO A 81 -2.76 -8.10 1.95
N ASP A 82 -1.53 -7.82 2.38
CA ASP A 82 -0.38 -8.74 2.33
C ASP A 82 -0.66 -10.11 3.01
N GLY A 83 -1.43 -10.10 4.11
CA GLY A 83 -1.84 -11.34 4.81
C GLY A 83 -2.93 -12.15 4.11
N HIS A 84 -3.48 -11.67 2.99
CA HIS A 84 -4.53 -12.36 2.25
C HIS A 84 -3.94 -13.52 1.41
N PRO A 85 -4.64 -14.66 1.21
CA PRO A 85 -4.16 -15.76 0.36
C PRO A 85 -3.79 -15.34 -1.07
N ARG A 86 -4.45 -14.29 -1.58
CA ARG A 86 -4.18 -13.67 -2.91
C ARG A 86 -3.44 -12.32 -2.82
N GLY A 87 -2.90 -12.02 -1.64
CA GLY A 87 -2.26 -10.76 -1.24
C GLY A 87 -0.83 -10.55 -1.73
N ALA A 88 -0.35 -11.42 -2.64
CA ALA A 88 1.03 -11.36 -3.13
C ALA A 88 1.43 -9.93 -3.61
N PRO A 89 2.65 -9.48 -3.30
CA PRO A 89 3.13 -8.12 -3.59
C PRO A 89 3.53 -7.97 -5.07
N VAL A 90 2.54 -8.04 -5.96
CA VAL A 90 2.67 -7.93 -7.41
C VAL A 90 1.94 -6.69 -7.92
N VAL A 91 2.41 -6.09 -9.02
CA VAL A 91 1.83 -4.82 -9.54
C VAL A 91 0.32 -4.89 -9.80
N PRO A 92 -0.27 -5.99 -10.33
CA PRO A 92 -1.73 -6.11 -10.45
C PRO A 92 -2.49 -6.18 -9.12
N ASN A 93 -1.81 -6.36 -7.99
CA ASN A 93 -2.35 -6.22 -6.63
C ASN A 93 -2.00 -4.86 -6.01
N GLY A 94 -1.46 -3.92 -6.79
CA GLY A 94 -0.93 -2.66 -6.30
C GLY A 94 -1.59 -1.43 -6.93
N LEU A 95 -1.79 -0.40 -6.11
CA LEU A 95 -2.23 0.93 -6.52
C LEU A 95 -1.23 1.97 -6.00
N ALA A 96 -0.80 2.90 -6.84
CA ALA A 96 -0.07 4.07 -6.34
C ALA A 96 -1.09 5.05 -5.77
N LEU A 97 -1.09 5.32 -4.46
CA LEU A 97 -2.08 6.20 -3.81
C LEU A 97 -1.37 7.24 -2.96
N CYS A 98 -1.90 8.47 -2.86
CA CYS A 98 -1.36 9.42 -1.90
C CYS A 98 -1.67 8.97 -0.46
N LYS A 99 -0.98 9.52 0.54
CA LYS A 99 -1.16 9.14 1.97
C LYS A 99 -2.63 9.12 2.42
N ILE A 100 -3.41 10.13 1.99
CA ILE A 100 -4.83 10.25 2.34
C ILE A 100 -5.65 9.13 1.67
N HIS A 101 -5.49 8.94 0.36
CA HIS A 101 -6.22 7.92 -0.39
C HIS A 101 -5.83 6.49 0.02
N HIS A 102 -4.56 6.27 0.36
CA HIS A 102 -4.09 5.01 0.88
C HIS A 102 -4.79 4.67 2.20
N ALA A 103 -4.73 5.58 3.18
CA ALA A 103 -5.37 5.38 4.48
C ALA A 103 -6.89 5.21 4.36
N ALA A 104 -7.54 5.98 3.47
CA ALA A 104 -8.97 5.89 3.24
C ALA A 104 -9.39 4.58 2.55
N PHE A 105 -8.60 4.10 1.59
CA PHE A 105 -8.85 2.82 0.93
C PHE A 105 -8.64 1.64 1.89
N ASP A 106 -7.60 1.68 2.72
CA ASP A 106 -7.31 0.65 3.71
C ASP A 106 -8.41 0.52 4.75
N ARG A 107 -8.97 1.66 5.19
CA ARG A 107 -10.06 1.75 6.17
C ARG A 107 -11.47 1.57 5.60
N HIS A 108 -11.60 1.20 4.33
CA HIS A 108 -12.90 1.06 3.67
C HIS A 108 -13.74 2.36 3.65
N ILE A 109 -13.09 3.53 3.74
CA ILE A 109 -13.74 4.82 3.46
C ILE A 109 -13.91 5.00 1.96
N LEU A 110 -12.92 4.54 1.18
CA LEU A 110 -12.98 4.46 -0.27
C LEU A 110 -13.00 3.00 -0.73
N GLY A 111 -13.80 2.73 -1.74
CA GLY A 111 -13.82 1.47 -2.49
C GLY A 111 -13.51 1.73 -3.97
N ILE A 112 -13.04 0.70 -4.68
CA ILE A 112 -12.89 0.74 -6.13
C ILE A 112 -13.64 -0.45 -6.70
N ARG A 113 -14.61 -0.18 -7.57
CA ARG A 113 -15.36 -1.23 -8.27
C ARG A 113 -14.49 -1.96 -9.30
N PRO A 114 -14.87 -3.17 -9.74
CA PRO A 114 -14.14 -3.92 -10.77
C PRO A 114 -14.03 -3.22 -12.14
N ASP A 115 -14.85 -2.20 -12.40
CA ASP A 115 -14.80 -1.34 -13.59
C ASP A 115 -13.92 -0.07 -13.39
N PHE A 116 -13.16 -0.05 -12.29
CA PHE A 116 -12.19 0.99 -11.93
C PHE A 116 -12.81 2.33 -11.48
N VAL A 117 -14.08 2.31 -11.07
CA VAL A 117 -14.77 3.50 -10.55
C VAL A 117 -14.69 3.54 -9.03
N ILE A 118 -14.31 4.70 -8.50
CA ILE A 118 -14.22 4.94 -7.07
C ILE A 118 -15.62 5.08 -6.47
N GLN A 119 -15.78 4.54 -5.27
CA GLN A 119 -16.94 4.72 -4.40
C GLN A 119 -16.48 5.27 -3.06
N VAL A 120 -17.32 6.09 -2.44
CA VAL A 120 -17.08 6.69 -1.12
C VAL A 120 -18.17 6.17 -0.19
N ARG A 121 -17.80 5.86 1.05
CA ARG A 121 -18.75 5.43 2.08
C ARG A 121 -19.82 6.51 2.30
N ARG A 122 -21.08 6.10 2.51
CA ARG A 122 -22.23 7.02 2.47
C ARG A 122 -22.26 8.04 3.62
N ASP A 123 -21.86 7.63 4.81
CA ASP A 123 -21.69 8.51 5.98
C ASP A 123 -20.68 9.63 5.68
N ILE A 124 -19.55 9.28 5.07
CA ILE A 124 -18.50 10.23 4.67
C ILE A 124 -19.01 11.22 3.60
N LEU A 125 -19.92 10.82 2.72
CA LEU A 125 -20.56 11.72 1.75
C LEU A 125 -21.54 12.71 2.38
N ARG A 126 -22.10 12.39 3.56
CA ARG A 126 -23.06 13.25 4.27
C ARG A 126 -22.39 14.15 5.31
N GLU A 127 -21.20 13.77 5.74
CA GLU A 127 -20.42 14.52 6.71
C GLU A 127 -20.00 15.89 6.15
N THR A 128 -20.05 16.91 7.01
CA THR A 128 -19.62 18.27 6.67
C THR A 128 -18.41 18.61 7.53
N ASP A 129 -17.26 18.79 6.89
CA ASP A 129 -15.98 19.12 7.52
C ASP A 129 -15.16 20.02 6.58
N GLY A 130 -13.89 20.28 6.92
CA GLY A 130 -12.97 21.11 6.18
C GLY A 130 -12.75 20.69 4.72
N PRO A 131 -12.05 21.54 3.94
CA PRO A 131 -11.91 21.39 2.48
C PRO A 131 -11.26 20.06 2.05
N MET A 132 -10.46 19.46 2.92
CA MET A 132 -9.82 18.16 2.64
C MET A 132 -10.80 17.00 2.63
N LEU A 133 -11.88 17.03 3.42
CA LEU A 133 -12.92 16.00 3.32
C LEU A 133 -13.62 16.09 1.97
N ARG A 134 -14.02 17.30 1.59
CA ARG A 134 -14.73 17.56 0.32
C ARG A 134 -13.89 17.23 -0.90
N HIS A 135 -12.79 17.93 -1.09
CA HIS A 135 -11.96 17.83 -2.30
C HIS A 135 -11.04 16.61 -2.28
N GLY A 136 -10.64 16.16 -1.09
CA GLY A 136 -9.75 15.01 -0.93
C GLY A 136 -10.47 13.68 -0.97
N LEU A 137 -11.74 13.58 -0.54
CA LEU A 137 -12.45 12.31 -0.42
C LEU A 137 -13.80 12.30 -1.14
N GLN A 138 -14.71 13.21 -0.79
CA GLN A 138 -16.10 13.16 -1.27
C GLN A 138 -16.19 13.29 -2.81
N GLU A 139 -15.44 14.22 -3.39
CA GLU A 139 -15.40 14.45 -4.85
C GLU A 139 -14.76 13.28 -5.64
N MET A 140 -14.16 12.29 -4.97
CA MET A 140 -13.65 11.09 -5.63
C MET A 140 -14.78 10.12 -6.04
N VAL A 141 -15.99 10.27 -5.52
CA VAL A 141 -17.11 9.40 -5.90
C VAL A 141 -17.36 9.45 -7.42
N GLY A 142 -17.43 8.28 -8.06
CA GLY A 142 -17.67 8.19 -9.50
C GLY A 142 -16.46 8.49 -10.39
N VAL A 143 -15.35 8.97 -9.83
CA VAL A 143 -14.10 9.17 -10.57
C VAL A 143 -13.51 7.81 -10.95
N ARG A 144 -12.98 7.71 -12.18
CA ARG A 144 -12.23 6.52 -12.62
C ARG A 144 -10.78 6.64 -12.18
N VAL A 145 -10.23 5.58 -11.59
CA VAL A 145 -8.80 5.55 -11.26
C VAL A 145 -7.96 5.60 -12.53
N LEU A 146 -6.83 6.28 -12.45
CA LEU A 146 -5.77 6.21 -13.44
C LEU A 146 -5.27 4.76 -13.50
N LEU A 147 -5.09 4.24 -14.72
CA LEU A 147 -4.51 2.92 -14.94
C LEU A 147 -3.07 3.05 -15.45
N PRO A 148 -2.19 2.10 -15.11
CA PRO A 148 -0.86 2.01 -15.72
C PRO A 148 -0.94 1.95 -17.25
N SER A 149 0.08 2.47 -17.94
CA SER A 149 0.10 2.44 -19.42
C SER A 149 0.17 1.02 -19.99
N SER A 150 0.68 0.06 -19.22
CA SER A 150 0.75 -1.35 -19.62
C SER A 150 -0.49 -2.12 -19.12
N PRO A 151 -1.25 -2.79 -20.01
CA PRO A 151 -2.41 -3.59 -19.61
C PRO A 151 -2.09 -4.72 -18.62
N ARG A 152 -0.88 -5.29 -18.71
CA ARG A 152 -0.42 -6.35 -17.78
C ARG A 152 -0.19 -5.84 -16.35
N ALA A 153 -0.03 -4.52 -16.19
CA ALA A 153 0.15 -3.88 -14.90
C ALA A 153 -1.17 -3.32 -14.33
N HIS A 154 -2.30 -3.45 -15.06
CA HIS A 154 -3.58 -3.01 -14.55
C HIS A 154 -3.95 -3.73 -13.24
N PRO A 155 -4.69 -3.06 -12.33
CA PRO A 155 -5.33 -3.70 -11.20
C PRO A 155 -6.13 -4.93 -11.64
N ASP A 156 -5.90 -6.05 -10.95
CA ASP A 156 -6.62 -7.28 -11.17
C ASP A 156 -8.10 -7.11 -10.79
N ARG A 157 -9.00 -7.38 -11.74
CA ARG A 157 -10.44 -7.16 -11.56
C ARG A 157 -11.06 -8.07 -10.50
N GLU A 158 -10.56 -9.29 -10.34
CA GLU A 158 -11.05 -10.21 -9.32
C GLU A 158 -10.62 -9.76 -7.93
N ARG A 159 -9.37 -9.28 -7.78
CA ARG A 159 -8.89 -8.68 -6.53
C ARG A 159 -9.69 -7.43 -6.17
N LEU A 160 -9.98 -6.58 -7.15
CA LEU A 160 -10.83 -5.41 -6.97
C LEU A 160 -12.25 -5.79 -6.56
N ARG A 161 -12.86 -6.82 -7.18
CA ARG A 161 -14.19 -7.31 -6.81
C ARG A 161 -14.23 -7.73 -5.35
N GLU A 162 -13.31 -8.60 -4.95
CA GLU A 162 -13.21 -9.09 -3.58
C GLU A 162 -12.97 -7.95 -2.57
N ARG A 163 -12.04 -7.04 -2.89
CA ARG A 163 -11.79 -5.85 -2.06
C ARG A 163 -13.01 -4.92 -1.97
N TYR A 164 -13.77 -4.78 -3.06
CA TYR A 164 -14.98 -3.98 -3.10
C TYR A 164 -16.11 -4.61 -2.26
N GLU A 165 -16.24 -5.93 -2.27
CA GLU A 165 -17.18 -6.62 -1.38
C GLU A 165 -16.82 -6.42 0.10
N MET A 166 -15.53 -6.42 0.46
CA MET A 166 -15.08 -6.06 1.82
C MET A 166 -15.51 -4.63 2.18
N PHE A 167 -15.36 -3.67 1.25
CA PHE A 167 -15.83 -2.30 1.43
C PHE A 167 -17.36 -2.20 1.62
N CYS A 168 -18.14 -2.94 0.83
CA CYS A 168 -19.60 -2.98 0.97
C CYS A 168 -20.03 -3.56 2.33
N ARG A 169 -19.35 -4.61 2.82
CA ARG A 169 -19.63 -5.21 4.14
C ARG A 169 -19.25 -4.28 5.31
N ALA A 170 -18.21 -3.47 5.14
CA ALA A 170 -17.76 -2.52 6.16
C ALA A 170 -18.55 -1.20 6.14
N SER A 171 -19.40 -0.97 5.13
CA SER A 171 -20.22 0.23 5.03
C SER A 171 -21.43 0.12 5.96
N PRO A 172 -21.74 1.14 6.77
CA PRO A 172 -22.89 1.11 7.66
C PRO A 172 -24.20 0.96 6.86
N PRO A 173 -25.20 0.23 7.40
CA PRO A 173 -26.51 0.12 6.78
C PRO A 173 -27.17 1.51 6.67
N PRO A 174 -28.09 1.70 5.70
CA PRO A 174 -28.67 3.01 5.40
C PRO A 174 -29.33 3.74 6.57
N ASP A 175 -29.76 3.02 7.63
CA ASP A 175 -30.48 3.58 8.78
C ASP A 175 -29.58 4.09 9.94
N GLU A 176 -28.33 3.64 10.07
CA GLU A 176 -27.44 4.06 11.16
C GLU A 176 -26.65 5.35 10.85
N ALA A 177 -26.50 5.70 9.57
CA ALA A 177 -25.76 6.88 9.10
C ALA A 177 -26.52 8.22 9.27
N SER A 178 -27.50 8.26 10.18
CA SER A 178 -28.44 9.38 10.40
C SER A 178 -28.46 9.87 11.86
N ARG A 179 -27.73 9.23 12.77
CA ARG A 179 -27.61 9.71 14.16
C ARG A 179 -26.47 10.73 14.23
N PRO A 180 -26.76 12.02 14.53
CA PRO A 180 -25.69 12.95 14.87
C PRO A 180 -24.99 12.47 16.14
N ALA A 181 -23.67 12.69 16.20
CA ALA A 181 -22.85 12.50 17.39
C ALA A 181 -23.20 13.51 18.48
#